data_AF-A0A979FKS8-F1
#
_entry.id   AF-A0A979FKS8-F1
#
_cell.length_a   1.000
_cell.length_b   1.000
_cell.length_c   1.000
_cell.angle_alpha   90.00
_cell.angle_beta   90.00
_cell.angle_gamma   90.00
#
_symmetry.space_group_name_H-M   'P 1'
#
loop_
_entity.id
_entity.type
_entity.pdbx_description
1 polymer ?
#
loop_
_entity_poly.entity_id
_entity_poly.type
_entity_poly.pdbx_seq_one_letter_code
_entity_poly.pdbx_strand_id
1 'polypeptide(L)'
;MGEGPDPVPNGQDNSAMPDIDKSYNGTCTCPLAKDHAEMRLAHTERLPMRAQEAYKLVFQQEKFMLDVLASRKATNYAATPWSPDPQSKLPRRSITYDCPIPLTSKMSHCSETQTMSNLTRAGEVYVVTIH
;
A
#
# COMPACT_ATOMS: atom_id res chain seq x y z
N MET A 1 5.28 40.79 45.36
CA MET A 1 5.09 41.28 43.98
C MET A 1 5.71 40.22 43.09
N GLY A 2 4.88 39.44 42.40
CA GLY A 2 5.32 38.25 41.68
C GLY A 2 5.87 38.61 40.30
N GLU A 3 7.07 38.10 40.01
CA GLU A 3 7.67 38.09 38.69
C GLU A 3 6.88 37.11 37.81
N GLY A 4 6.34 37.60 36.69
CA GLY A 4 5.64 36.77 35.71
C GLY A 4 6.66 36.04 34.82
N PRO A 5 6.43 34.77 34.44
CA PRO A 5 7.35 34.07 33.55
C PRO A 5 7.17 34.50 32.09
N ASP A 6 8.31 34.61 31.40
CA ASP A 6 8.52 35.00 30.01
C ASP A 6 7.71 34.19 28.98
N PRO A 7 7.43 34.77 27.78
CA PRO A 7 6.70 34.08 26.73
C PRO A 7 7.47 32.87 26.18
N VAL A 8 6.77 31.73 26.07
CA VAL A 8 7.27 30.48 25.49
C VAL A 8 7.73 30.73 24.04
N PRO A 9 8.92 30.26 23.62
CA PRO A 9 9.35 30.37 22.23
C PRO A 9 8.40 29.57 21.35
N ASN A 10 7.83 30.26 20.37
CA ASN A 10 6.93 29.71 19.36
C ASN A 10 7.67 28.58 18.62
N GLY A 11 7.42 27.33 19.03
CA GLY A 11 7.94 26.14 18.38
C GLY A 11 7.41 26.13 16.95
N GLN A 12 8.29 26.39 16.00
CA GLN A 12 8.03 26.23 14.59
C GLN A 12 7.57 24.78 14.37
N ASP A 13 6.29 24.59 14.12
CA ASP A 13 5.74 23.39 13.52
C ASP A 13 6.32 23.27 12.11
N ASN A 14 7.52 22.69 12.03
CA ASN A 14 8.12 22.25 10.78
C ASN A 14 7.54 20.88 10.38
N SER A 15 6.21 20.77 10.34
CA SER A 15 5.53 19.80 9.47
C SER A 15 5.64 20.27 8.01
N ALA A 16 6.86 20.56 7.56
CA ALA A 16 7.15 20.77 6.17
C ALA A 16 6.93 19.42 5.49
N MET A 17 5.80 19.27 4.79
CA MET A 17 5.70 18.22 3.77
C MET A 17 6.92 18.36 2.88
N PRO A 18 7.65 17.27 2.58
CA PRO A 18 8.79 17.35 1.69
C PRO A 18 8.30 17.97 0.38
N ASP A 19 8.98 19.01 -0.10
CA ASP A 19 8.78 19.58 -1.43
C ASP A 19 8.78 18.41 -2.42
N ILE A 20 7.59 18.00 -2.86
CA ILE A 20 7.44 17.00 -3.91
C ILE A 20 7.86 17.76 -5.16
N ASP A 21 9.15 17.66 -5.43
CA ASP A 21 9.89 18.33 -6.48
C ASP A 21 9.03 18.44 -7.75
N LYS A 22 8.93 19.68 -8.28
CA LYS A 22 8.25 20.07 -9.53
C LYS A 22 8.85 19.43 -10.79
N SER A 23 9.61 18.34 -10.64
CA SER A 23 10.38 17.65 -11.67
C SER A 23 9.71 16.38 -12.22
N TYR A 24 8.57 15.93 -11.67
CA TYR A 24 7.92 14.74 -12.21
C TYR A 24 7.19 15.02 -13.54
N ASN A 25 7.89 14.74 -14.65
CA ASN A 25 7.37 14.79 -16.02
C ASN A 25 6.41 13.60 -16.31
N GLY A 26 5.30 13.55 -15.58
CA GLY A 26 3.99 13.34 -16.20
C GLY A 26 3.56 11.95 -16.67
N THR A 27 4.36 10.90 -16.66
CA THR A 27 3.86 9.55 -17.04
C THR A 27 4.46 8.43 -16.19
N CYS A 28 3.71 7.95 -15.19
CA CYS A 28 3.96 6.65 -14.57
C CYS A 28 3.34 5.58 -15.47
N THR A 29 4.15 4.96 -16.33
CA THR A 29 3.72 3.87 -17.20
C THR A 29 3.89 2.54 -16.49
N CYS A 30 2.83 1.73 -16.45
CA CYS A 30 2.90 0.37 -15.95
C CYS A 30 3.95 -0.42 -16.76
N PRO A 31 4.95 -1.04 -16.13
CA PRO A 31 5.99 -1.78 -16.84
C PRO A 31 5.46 -3.07 -17.49
N LEU A 32 4.26 -3.53 -17.10
CA LEU A 32 3.55 -4.67 -17.65
C LEU A 32 2.39 -4.24 -18.59
N ALA A 33 2.41 -3.02 -19.12
CA ALA A 33 1.31 -2.51 -19.95
C ALA A 33 0.96 -3.41 -21.14
N LYS A 34 1.97 -4.10 -21.72
CA LYS A 34 1.76 -5.06 -22.81
C LYS A 34 1.05 -6.33 -22.32
N ASP A 35 1.45 -6.84 -21.16
CA ASP A 35 0.88 -8.06 -20.58
C ASP A 35 -0.57 -7.85 -20.11
N HIS A 36 -0.95 -6.60 -19.84
CA HIS A 36 -2.29 -6.21 -19.42
C HIS A 36 -3.15 -5.64 -20.56
N ALA A 37 -2.71 -5.73 -21.82
CA ALA A 37 -3.40 -5.06 -22.95
C ALA A 37 -4.87 -5.46 -23.10
N GLU A 38 -5.22 -6.70 -22.73
CA GLU A 38 -6.60 -7.22 -22.77
C GLU A 38 -7.34 -7.09 -21.43
N MET A 39 -6.68 -6.58 -20.40
CA MET A 39 -7.26 -6.44 -19.06
C MET A 39 -7.95 -5.09 -18.89
N ARG A 40 -8.98 -5.07 -18.02
CA ARG A 40 -9.64 -3.82 -17.63
C ARG A 40 -8.80 -3.09 -16.57
N LEU A 41 -8.43 -1.83 -16.85
CA LEU A 41 -7.87 -0.95 -15.83
C LEU A 41 -8.92 -0.69 -14.74
N ALA A 42 -8.68 -1.20 -13.54
CA ALA A 42 -9.59 -1.05 -12.42
C ALA A 42 -9.51 0.36 -11.78
N HIS A 43 -8.29 0.89 -11.62
CA HIS A 43 -8.06 2.15 -10.93
C HIS A 43 -6.67 2.73 -11.29
N THR A 44 -6.59 4.06 -11.40
CA THR A 44 -5.33 4.81 -11.52
C THR A 44 -5.50 6.17 -10.86
N GLU A 45 -4.57 6.51 -9.97
CA GLU A 45 -4.60 7.78 -9.24
C GLU A 45 -3.19 8.26 -8.94
N ARG A 46 -3.00 9.58 -8.89
CA ARG A 46 -1.74 10.20 -8.47
C ARG A 46 -1.89 10.64 -7.03
N LEU A 47 -1.10 10.03 -6.15
CA LEU A 47 -1.06 10.37 -4.74
C LEU A 47 0.15 11.28 -4.44
N PRO A 48 0.01 12.31 -3.59
CA PRO A 48 1.11 13.18 -3.19
C PRO A 48 2.01 12.47 -2.16
N MET A 49 2.60 11.32 -2.53
CA MET A 49 3.46 10.53 -1.66
C MET A 49 4.49 9.73 -2.45
N ARG A 50 5.54 9.24 -1.78
CA ARG A 50 6.58 8.44 -2.42
C ARG A 50 6.09 7.03 -2.70
N ALA A 51 6.61 6.40 -3.76
CA ALA A 51 6.26 5.02 -4.13
C ALA A 51 6.54 4.02 -2.99
N GLN A 52 7.63 4.21 -2.25
CA GLN A 52 7.97 3.39 -1.07
C GLN A 52 6.93 3.49 0.05
N GLU A 53 6.32 4.66 0.25
CA GLU A 53 5.30 4.89 1.28
C GLU A 53 3.97 4.24 0.85
N ALA A 54 3.57 4.42 -0.41
CA ALA A 54 2.40 3.75 -0.97
C ALA A 54 2.53 2.21 -0.91
N TYR A 55 3.71 1.68 -1.23
CA TYR A 55 4.00 0.25 -1.09
C TYR A 55 3.83 -0.23 0.35
N LYS A 56 4.35 0.51 1.34
CA LYS A 56 4.18 0.15 2.75
C LYS A 56 2.72 0.13 3.16
N LEU A 57 1.96 1.17 2.79
CA LEU A 57 0.54 1.26 3.13
C LEU A 57 -0.26 0.06 2.62
N VAL A 58 -0.04 -0.37 1.37
CA VAL A 58 -0.86 -1.41 0.73
C VAL A 58 -0.30 -2.82 0.98
N PHE A 59 1.02 -2.97 0.94
CA PHE A 59 1.69 -4.28 0.92
C PHE A 59 2.49 -4.60 2.17
N GLN A 60 2.54 -3.73 3.16
CA GLN A 60 2.93 -4.10 4.52
C GLN A 60 1.69 -4.03 5.41
N GLN A 61 1.64 -4.81 6.49
CA GLN A 61 0.48 -4.90 7.40
C GLN A 61 0.33 -3.60 8.23
N GLU A 62 0.30 -2.46 7.55
CA GLU A 62 0.10 -1.16 8.15
C GLU A 62 -1.36 -1.03 8.58
N LYS A 63 -1.57 -0.23 9.64
CA LYS A 63 -2.90 0.04 10.19
C LYS A 63 -3.91 0.44 9.11
N PHE A 64 -3.46 1.18 8.10
CA PHE A 64 -4.27 1.59 6.96
C PHE A 64 -5.00 0.42 6.26
N MET A 65 -4.29 -0.64 5.86
CA MET A 65 -4.95 -1.77 5.16
C MET A 65 -5.85 -2.58 6.09
N LEU A 66 -5.49 -2.68 7.37
CA LEU A 66 -6.35 -3.30 8.37
C LEU A 66 -7.66 -2.51 8.55
N ASP A 67 -7.59 -1.17 8.57
CA ASP A 67 -8.77 -0.30 8.63
C ASP A 67 -9.63 -0.44 7.35
N VAL A 68 -9.00 -0.53 6.17
CA VAL A 68 -9.71 -0.77 4.90
C VAL A 68 -10.46 -2.11 4.94
N LEU A 69 -9.80 -3.18 5.39
CA LEU A 69 -10.42 -4.50 5.53
C LEU A 69 -11.57 -4.48 6.55
N ALA A 70 -11.37 -3.82 7.70
CA ALA A 70 -12.40 -3.66 8.72
C ALA A 70 -13.62 -2.87 8.20
N SER A 71 -13.40 -1.81 7.41
CA SER A 71 -14.49 -1.04 6.79
C SER A 71 -15.33 -1.89 5.82
N ARG A 72 -14.72 -2.92 5.23
CA ARG A 72 -15.36 -3.92 4.37
C ARG A 72 -15.90 -5.12 5.15
N LYS A 73 -15.87 -5.06 6.49
CA LYS A 73 -16.27 -6.12 7.42
C LYS A 73 -15.50 -7.42 7.20
N ALA A 74 -14.27 -7.33 6.70
CA ALA A 74 -13.40 -8.49 6.60
C ALA A 74 -12.87 -8.86 7.99
N THR A 75 -12.81 -10.16 8.28
CA THR A 75 -12.37 -10.73 9.56
C THR A 75 -11.29 -11.77 9.35
N ASN A 76 -10.64 -12.21 10.43
CA ASN A 76 -9.64 -13.29 10.40
C ASN A 76 -8.49 -13.03 9.41
N TYR A 77 -8.10 -11.76 9.24
CA TYR A 77 -6.98 -11.40 8.39
C TYR A 77 -5.68 -12.01 8.93
N ALA A 78 -5.00 -12.78 8.10
CA ALA A 78 -3.66 -13.28 8.35
C ALA A 78 -2.83 -13.12 7.09
N ALA A 79 -1.56 -12.74 7.25
CA ALA A 79 -0.64 -12.68 6.13
C ALA A 79 0.73 -13.20 6.55
N THR A 80 1.33 -14.04 5.70
CA THR A 80 2.69 -14.52 5.91
C THR A 80 3.68 -13.40 5.63
N PRO A 81 4.88 -13.44 6.25
CA PRO A 81 5.95 -12.54 5.84
C PRO A 81 6.30 -12.78 4.35
N TRP A 82 6.84 -11.74 3.71
CA TRP A 82 7.45 -11.88 2.40
C TRP A 82 8.65 -12.82 2.49
N SER A 83 8.65 -13.88 1.68
CA SER A 83 9.75 -14.84 1.62
C SER A 83 10.04 -15.24 0.17
N PRO A 84 11.28 -15.63 -0.17
CA PRO A 84 11.57 -16.10 -1.52
C PRO A 84 10.81 -17.38 -1.83
N ASP A 85 10.06 -17.38 -2.93
CA ASP A 85 9.37 -18.57 -3.42
C ASP A 85 10.38 -19.64 -3.87
N PRO A 86 10.20 -20.93 -3.51
CA PRO A 86 11.18 -21.97 -3.82
C PRO A 86 11.47 -22.13 -5.31
N GLN A 87 10.46 -21.93 -6.17
CA GLN A 87 10.53 -22.14 -7.62
C GLN A 87 11.02 -20.88 -8.35
N SER A 88 10.35 -19.74 -8.15
CA SER A 88 10.65 -18.51 -8.88
C SER A 88 11.76 -17.66 -8.25
N LYS A 89 12.13 -17.93 -6.99
CA LYS A 89 13.03 -17.12 -6.15
C LYS A 89 12.55 -15.68 -5.91
N LEU A 90 11.39 -15.31 -6.43
CA LEU A 90 10.79 -13.99 -6.24
C LEU A 90 10.15 -13.89 -4.86
N PRO A 91 10.14 -12.70 -4.23
CA PRO A 91 9.42 -12.51 -2.96
C PRO A 91 7.94 -12.80 -3.14
N ARG A 92 7.41 -13.70 -2.31
CA ARG A 92 6.01 -14.12 -2.30
C ARG A 92 5.48 -14.10 -0.86
N ARG A 93 4.18 -13.89 -0.72
CA ARG A 93 3.44 -14.11 0.53
C ARG A 93 2.03 -14.58 0.25
N SER A 94 1.43 -15.18 1.26
CA SER A 94 0.02 -15.56 1.25
C SER A 94 -0.77 -14.73 2.26
N ILE A 95 -1.99 -14.38 1.87
CA ILE A 95 -2.93 -13.62 2.68
C ILE A 95 -4.24 -14.40 2.73
N THR A 96 -4.85 -14.48 3.91
CA THR A 96 -6.19 -15.01 4.08
C THR A 96 -7.05 -14.03 4.86
N TYR A 97 -8.34 -13.98 4.54
CA TYR A 97 -9.35 -13.23 5.28
C TYR A 97 -10.74 -13.75 4.94
N ASP A 98 -11.70 -13.54 5.83
CA ASP A 98 -13.11 -13.82 5.55
C ASP A 98 -13.82 -12.52 5.21
N CYS A 99 -14.62 -12.50 4.15
CA CYS A 99 -15.42 -11.34 3.77
C CYS A 99 -16.91 -11.70 3.60
N PRO A 100 -17.84 -10.78 3.93
CA PRO A 100 -19.26 -11.03 3.73
C PRO A 100 -19.60 -11.04 2.24
N ILE A 101 -20.45 -11.99 1.83
CA ILE A 101 -20.99 -12.00 0.46
C ILE A 101 -22.20 -11.05 0.44
N PRO A 102 -22.19 -9.99 -0.40
CA PRO A 102 -23.29 -9.03 -0.47
C PRO A 102 -24.65 -9.70 -0.68
N LEU A 103 -25.69 -9.16 -0.03
CA LEU A 103 -27.07 -9.65 -0.12
C LEU A 103 -27.30 -11.06 0.43
N THR A 104 -26.34 -11.61 1.20
CA THR A 104 -26.50 -12.89 1.89
C THR A 104 -26.05 -12.77 3.36
N SER A 105 -26.40 -13.77 4.17
CA SER A 105 -25.86 -13.92 5.53
C SER A 105 -24.58 -14.76 5.56
N LYS A 106 -23.98 -15.07 4.40
CA LYS A 106 -22.82 -15.96 4.28
C LYS A 106 -21.52 -15.16 4.25
N MET A 107 -20.48 -15.79 4.80
CA MET A 107 -19.09 -15.34 4.69
C MET A 107 -18.37 -16.20 3.64
N SER A 108 -17.46 -15.59 2.90
CA SER A 108 -16.52 -16.27 2.01
C SER A 108 -15.13 -16.24 2.61
N HIS A 109 -14.45 -17.38 2.62
CA HIS A 109 -13.04 -17.45 2.94
C HIS A 109 -12.23 -17.13 1.68
N CYS A 110 -11.44 -16.05 1.74
CA CYS A 110 -10.59 -15.60 0.66
C CYS A 110 -9.14 -15.96 0.97
N SER A 111 -8.44 -16.45 -0.05
CA SER A 111 -7.01 -16.70 -0.03
C SER A 111 -6.40 -16.02 -1.24
N GLU A 112 -5.35 -15.22 -1.01
CA GLU A 112 -4.62 -14.49 -2.04
C GLU A 112 -3.14 -14.85 -1.96
N THR A 113 -2.52 -15.06 -3.11
CA THR A 113 -1.05 -15.18 -3.21
C THR A 113 -0.49 -13.95 -3.93
N GLN A 114 0.34 -13.20 -3.21
CA GLN A 114 0.97 -12.00 -3.73
C GLN A 114 2.43 -12.30 -4.08
N THR A 115 2.83 -12.00 -5.32
CA THR A 115 4.20 -12.19 -5.81
C THR A 115 4.76 -10.86 -6.29
N MET A 116 5.91 -10.46 -5.77
CA MET A 116 6.61 -9.26 -6.21
C MET A 116 7.44 -9.58 -7.46
N SER A 117 7.19 -8.85 -8.54
CA SER A 117 7.89 -9.04 -9.80
C SER A 117 9.34 -8.54 -9.72
N ASN A 118 10.21 -9.16 -10.53
CA ASN A 118 11.59 -8.72 -10.76
C ASN A 118 11.72 -7.31 -11.38
N LEU A 119 10.62 -6.74 -11.87
CA LEU A 119 10.57 -5.37 -12.38
C LEU A 119 10.48 -4.32 -11.25
N THR A 120 10.29 -4.75 -10.01
CA THR A 120 10.26 -3.87 -8.85
C THR A 120 11.64 -3.23 -8.61
N ARG A 121 11.65 -1.91 -8.45
CA ARG A 121 12.80 -1.09 -8.03
C ARG A 121 12.40 -0.29 -6.79
N ALA A 122 13.03 -0.59 -5.66
CA ALA A 122 12.71 0.03 -4.39
C ALA A 122 12.82 1.56 -4.47
N GLY A 123 11.82 2.27 -3.94
CA GLY A 123 11.73 3.73 -3.99
C GLY A 123 11.12 4.29 -5.28
N GLU A 124 11.05 3.52 -6.37
CA GLU A 124 10.70 4.03 -7.69
C GLU A 124 9.45 3.37 -8.28
N VAL A 125 9.42 2.03 -8.35
CA VAL A 125 8.29 1.28 -8.90
C VAL A 125 8.14 -0.06 -8.18
N TYR A 126 6.92 -0.38 -7.76
CA TYR A 126 6.57 -1.68 -7.18
C TYR A 126 5.55 -2.36 -8.05
N VAL A 127 5.85 -3.60 -8.43
CA VAL A 127 4.98 -4.42 -9.30
C VAL A 127 4.67 -5.69 -8.54
N VAL A 128 3.41 -5.83 -8.10
CA VAL A 128 2.93 -6.99 -7.35
C VAL A 128 1.76 -7.61 -8.09
N THR A 129 1.88 -8.90 -8.38
CA THR A 129 0.82 -9.71 -8.97
C THR A 129 0.09 -10.46 -7.87
N ILE A 130 -1.24 -10.47 -7.92
CA ILE A 130 -2.12 -11.13 -6.95
C ILE A 130 -2.87 -12.25 -7.68
N HIS A 131 -2.82 -13.46 -7.14
CA HIS A 131 -3.50 -14.66 -7.64
C HIS A 131 -4.49 -15.20 -6.61
#